data_AF-A0A3C0EG09-F1
#
_entry.id   AF-A0A3C0EG09-F1
#
_cell.length_a   1.000
_cell.length_b   1.000
_cell.length_c   1.000
_cell.angle_alpha   90.00
_cell.angle_beta   90.00
_cell.angle_gamma   90.00
#
_symmetry.space_group_name_H-M   'P 1'
#
loop_
_entity.id
_entity.type
_entity.pdbx_description
1 polymer ?
#
loop_
_entity_poly.entity_id
_entity_poly.type
_entity_poly.pdbx_seq_one_letter_code
_entity_poly.pdbx_strand_id
1 'polypeptide(L)'
;MSTLALRLFDRFILSVVCLLCMAVPAMADDAKSLFTFEDPYEVSSVKTQKSEVTRVEVEGKAVLEFTVEKGSYPGITLENNALWDAGDAKGLAFVVTNIGDKNCGLHVRVDNPGEWGKAPTNTSQTWLKAGKSTTVKVIFGKNYGHDAKMVDARKLVRMLLFVPNAKGGEKIRLSAINLIADDGSSATASSSTASSSSNSTAFRPGIEGILCDFDKTYNESLIKLEGTSMDLVDGDDGKALKLSIPANQSYPGIRFNAPKGAWDLSDFGGVQVTATNNGAKATRVFLRLDNKGEHKKSPWNTSYVSIKPGETKDVTGLFGKNNDGPGYPLNSARVIGVLVFTDRAKTDTSITIDNLKAFGSPAPKVALTVPLSGEMEYFEESFDIATRTKGQGAKGVHSKGKVEITFNGSEKWPSFSIMPSGKSWDLTNFESVQMELTNTGDTAANFGMRVDNPGADGKKNCNSENVSLKPGETKT
;
A
#
# COMPACT_ATOMS: atom_id res chain seq x y z
N MET A 1 90.88 -0.68 4.94
CA MET A 1 90.36 -1.40 6.12
C MET A 1 88.88 -1.62 5.92
N SER A 2 88.49 -2.90 5.94
CA SER A 2 87.16 -3.44 6.24
C SER A 2 85.97 -2.98 5.38
N THR A 3 85.45 -3.70 4.37
CA THR A 3 84.85 -5.05 4.19
C THR A 3 83.32 -5.00 3.98
N LEU A 4 82.89 -5.60 2.86
CA LEU A 4 81.68 -6.45 2.66
C LEU A 4 80.30 -5.84 2.96
N ALA A 5 79.24 -5.99 2.15
CA ALA A 5 78.84 -7.05 1.23
C ALA A 5 77.74 -6.44 0.31
N LEU A 6 77.87 -6.53 -1.02
CA LEU A 6 77.28 -7.55 -1.90
C LEU A 6 75.98 -7.07 -2.57
N ARG A 7 76.11 -6.84 -3.89
CA ARG A 7 75.04 -6.74 -4.89
C ARG A 7 74.18 -8.02 -4.89
N LEU A 8 72.87 -7.93 -5.15
CA LEU A 8 72.12 -8.84 -6.04
C LEU A 8 70.59 -8.57 -6.02
N PHE A 9 69.99 -8.57 -7.22
CA PHE A 9 68.54 -8.49 -7.55
C PHE A 9 67.86 -7.14 -7.29
N ASP A 10 67.50 -6.29 -8.25
CA ASP A 10 66.83 -6.50 -9.55
C ASP A 10 65.58 -7.37 -9.47
N ARG A 11 64.42 -6.71 -9.67
CA ARG A 11 63.02 -7.20 -9.71
C ARG A 11 62.29 -7.35 -8.36
N PHE A 12 61.03 -6.87 -8.37
CA PHE A 12 59.96 -7.01 -7.35
C PHE A 12 59.90 -6.03 -6.17
N ILE A 13 59.56 -4.76 -6.42
CA ILE A 13 58.58 -4.03 -5.59
C ILE A 13 57.67 -3.22 -6.53
N LEU A 14 56.83 -3.94 -7.27
CA LEU A 14 55.53 -3.41 -7.67
C LEU A 14 54.73 -3.39 -6.38
N SER A 15 54.38 -2.21 -5.88
CA SER A 15 53.55 -2.03 -4.69
C SER A 15 52.26 -2.82 -4.87
N VAL A 16 52.23 -4.01 -4.27
CA VAL A 16 51.04 -4.80 -4.04
C VAL A 16 50.18 -3.96 -3.10
N VAL A 17 49.29 -3.16 -3.70
CA VAL A 17 48.04 -2.77 -3.07
C VAL A 17 47.34 -4.10 -2.81
N CYS A 18 47.58 -4.67 -1.62
CA CYS A 18 46.76 -5.73 -1.05
C CYS A 18 45.37 -5.13 -0.82
N LEU A 19 44.61 -5.03 -1.91
CA LEU A 19 43.17 -4.95 -1.89
C LEU A 19 42.73 -6.31 -1.33
N LEU A 20 42.71 -6.41 0.00
CA LEU A 20 42.09 -7.51 0.72
C LEU A 20 40.58 -7.37 0.49
N CYS A 21 40.12 -7.73 -0.70
CA CYS A 21 38.73 -8.04 -0.96
C CYS A 21 38.40 -9.28 -0.12
N MET A 22 38.02 -9.05 1.14
CA MET A 22 37.29 -10.07 1.88
C MET A 22 36.02 -10.31 1.08
N ALA A 23 36.00 -11.40 0.33
CA ALA A 23 34.80 -11.92 -0.31
C ALA A 23 33.79 -12.20 0.80
N VAL A 24 32.88 -11.27 1.01
CA VAL A 24 31.69 -11.50 1.82
C VAL A 24 30.88 -12.54 1.05
N PRO A 25 30.50 -13.68 1.65
CA PRO A 25 29.61 -14.60 0.99
C PRO A 25 28.30 -13.88 0.70
N ALA A 26 27.99 -13.70 -0.58
CA ALA A 26 26.67 -13.29 -1.05
C ALA A 26 25.69 -14.42 -0.71
N MET A 27 25.14 -14.39 0.49
CA MET A 27 24.18 -15.35 1.01
C MET A 27 23.06 -14.59 1.71
N ALA A 28 21.90 -14.51 1.04
CA ALA A 28 20.52 -14.38 1.54
C ALA A 28 19.69 -13.67 0.45
N ASP A 29 19.06 -14.45 -0.44
CA ASP A 29 17.65 -14.86 -0.38
C ASP A 29 16.68 -13.67 -0.50
N ASP A 30 15.78 -13.75 -1.49
CA ASP A 30 14.59 -12.92 -1.73
C ASP A 30 13.58 -13.03 -0.56
N ALA A 31 14.03 -12.77 0.66
CA ALA A 31 13.21 -12.79 1.85
C ALA A 31 12.28 -11.58 1.79
N LYS A 32 10.99 -11.83 1.58
CA LYS A 32 9.93 -10.82 1.53
C LYS A 32 10.00 -9.93 2.78
N SER A 33 10.33 -8.66 2.61
CA SER A 33 10.37 -7.69 3.70
C SER A 33 8.95 -7.44 4.23
N LEU A 34 8.78 -7.50 5.55
CA LEU A 34 7.56 -7.07 6.21
C LEU A 34 7.55 -5.56 6.41
N PHE A 35 8.74 -4.98 6.58
CA PHE A 35 8.91 -3.61 7.04
C PHE A 35 10.23 -3.03 6.55
N THR A 36 10.15 -1.84 5.94
CA THR A 36 11.30 -1.02 5.53
C THR A 36 11.25 0.32 6.24
N PHE A 37 12.40 0.96 6.43
CA PHE A 37 12.48 2.30 7.02
C PHE A 37 12.56 3.40 5.96
N GLU A 38 12.18 3.09 4.72
CA GLU A 38 12.11 4.05 3.62
C GLU A 38 10.99 5.08 3.82
N ASP A 39 11.11 6.22 3.15
CA ASP A 39 10.09 7.27 3.24
C ASP A 39 8.70 6.77 2.82
N PRO A 40 7.63 7.19 3.51
CA PRO A 40 7.60 8.15 4.63
C PRO A 40 7.67 7.49 6.03
N TYR A 41 8.86 7.06 6.48
CA TYR A 41 9.03 6.47 7.81
C TYR A 41 9.38 7.52 8.87
N GLU A 42 8.46 7.72 9.82
CA GLU A 42 8.62 8.69 10.91
C GLU A 42 9.35 8.09 12.12
N VAL A 43 10.58 8.52 12.37
CA VAL A 43 11.37 8.09 13.55
C VAL A 43 10.68 8.44 14.87
N SER A 44 9.89 9.51 14.88
CA SER A 44 9.09 9.94 16.03
C SER A 44 8.04 8.90 16.46
N SER A 45 7.69 7.96 15.57
CA SER A 45 6.79 6.84 15.90
C SER A 45 7.48 5.73 16.70
N VAL A 46 8.81 5.76 16.83
CA VAL A 46 9.58 4.77 17.58
C VAL A 46 9.60 5.17 19.05
N LYS A 47 9.08 4.30 19.92
CA LYS A 47 9.21 4.50 21.36
C LYS A 47 10.61 4.10 21.81
N THR A 48 11.26 4.99 22.54
CA THR A 48 12.57 4.74 23.12
C THR A 48 12.43 4.42 24.61
N GLN A 49 13.34 3.59 25.11
CA GLN A 49 13.52 3.37 26.53
C GLN A 49 15.02 3.44 26.81
N LYS A 50 15.48 4.53 27.45
CA LYS A 50 16.91 4.75 27.73
C LYS A 50 17.77 4.54 26.47
N SER A 51 17.33 5.14 25.39
CA SER A 51 17.94 5.02 24.07
C SER A 51 17.60 6.23 23.24
N GLU A 52 18.43 6.46 22.23
CA GLU A 52 18.19 7.42 21.18
C GLU A 52 18.16 6.66 19.86
N VAL A 53 17.26 7.05 18.96
CA VAL A 53 17.09 6.43 17.65
C VAL A 53 17.11 7.49 16.57
N THR A 54 17.77 7.17 15.47
CA THR A 54 17.87 8.01 14.28
C THR A 54 17.62 7.14 13.06
N ARG A 55 17.00 7.73 12.04
CA ARG A 55 16.96 7.15 10.69
C ARG A 55 18.12 7.74 9.91
N VAL A 56 18.91 6.88 9.30
CA VAL A 56 20.05 7.26 8.47
C VAL A 56 20.02 6.48 7.17
N GLU A 57 20.71 7.00 6.16
CA GLU A 57 20.89 6.32 4.89
C GLU A 57 22.23 5.59 4.87
N VAL A 58 22.22 4.29 4.57
CA VAL A 58 23.41 3.45 4.46
C VAL A 58 23.33 2.69 3.16
N GLU A 59 24.29 2.90 2.27
CA GLU A 59 24.35 2.26 0.95
C GLU A 59 23.05 2.44 0.12
N GLY A 60 22.45 3.64 0.18
CA GLY A 60 21.23 3.96 -0.55
C GLY A 60 19.95 3.36 0.05
N LYS A 61 19.99 2.89 1.30
CA LYS A 61 18.84 2.34 2.03
C LYS A 61 18.65 3.03 3.36
N ALA A 62 17.42 3.37 3.69
CA ALA A 62 17.09 3.89 5.00
C ALA A 62 17.10 2.78 6.05
N VAL A 63 17.78 3.04 7.16
CA VAL A 63 17.94 2.13 8.29
C VAL A 63 17.71 2.86 9.61
N LEU A 64 17.44 2.13 10.69
CA LEU A 64 17.45 2.70 12.03
C LEU A 64 18.76 2.42 12.73
N GLU A 65 19.37 3.46 13.27
CA GLU A 65 20.48 3.36 14.21
C GLU A 65 20.01 3.83 15.57
N PHE A 66 20.19 2.99 16.58
CA PHE A 66 19.89 3.35 17.96
C PHE A 66 21.09 3.12 18.88
N THR A 67 21.29 4.06 19.79
CA THR A 67 22.29 4.00 20.86
C THR A 67 21.55 3.76 22.17
N VAL A 68 21.98 2.78 22.95
CA VAL A 68 21.39 2.49 24.26
C VAL A 68 22.22 3.08 25.39
N GLU A 69 21.55 3.63 26.40
CA GLU A 69 22.17 4.05 27.65
C GLU A 69 22.28 2.86 28.62
N LYS A 70 22.94 3.09 29.76
CA LYS A 70 23.03 2.09 30.84
C LYS A 70 21.65 1.81 31.44
N GLY A 71 21.24 0.54 31.46
CA GLY A 71 19.97 0.14 32.07
C GLY A 71 19.68 -1.36 31.98
N SER A 72 18.59 -1.79 32.62
CA SER A 72 18.19 -3.21 32.64
C SER A 72 17.60 -3.69 31.31
N TYR A 73 16.83 -2.85 30.62
CA TYR A 73 16.20 -3.18 29.32
C TYR A 73 16.13 -1.96 28.37
N PRO A 74 17.23 -1.23 28.14
CA PRO A 74 17.24 -0.13 27.19
C PRO A 74 17.11 -0.65 25.75
N GLY A 75 16.42 0.11 24.92
CA GLY A 75 16.11 -0.32 23.55
C GLY A 75 15.04 0.53 22.89
N ILE A 76 14.53 0.03 21.77
CA ILE A 76 13.46 0.66 21.00
C ILE A 76 12.27 -0.27 20.87
N THR A 77 11.08 0.33 20.73
CA THR A 77 9.85 -0.37 20.36
C THR A 77 9.30 0.25 19.09
N LEU A 78 9.19 -0.58 18.05
CA LEU A 78 8.40 -0.27 16.88
C LEU A 78 6.95 -0.58 17.24
N GLU A 79 6.08 0.41 17.12
CA GLU A 79 4.62 0.26 17.25
C GLU A 79 3.94 0.82 16.01
N ASN A 80 2.77 0.27 15.70
CA ASN A 80 1.90 0.81 14.66
C ASN A 80 0.47 0.90 15.22
N ASN A 81 -0.21 1.98 14.89
CA ASN A 81 -1.64 2.16 15.22
C ASN A 81 -2.51 1.12 14.49
N ALA A 82 -2.03 0.59 13.36
CA ALA A 82 -2.60 -0.56 12.66
C ALA A 82 -1.84 -1.86 12.98
N LEU A 83 -2.54 -2.99 12.91
CA LEU A 83 -1.93 -4.32 13.05
C LEU A 83 -1.00 -4.61 11.86
N TRP A 84 0.20 -5.10 12.12
CA TRP A 84 1.05 -5.68 11.08
C TRP A 84 0.60 -7.11 10.77
N ASP A 85 0.52 -7.40 9.47
CA ASP A 85 0.13 -8.70 8.94
C ASP A 85 1.32 -9.40 8.27
N ALA A 86 1.92 -10.34 8.99
CA ALA A 86 2.98 -11.22 8.50
C ALA A 86 2.44 -12.44 7.72
N GLY A 87 1.12 -12.51 7.48
CA GLY A 87 0.45 -13.55 6.70
C GLY A 87 0.63 -14.93 7.33
N ASP A 88 1.17 -15.84 6.53
CA ASP A 88 1.44 -17.24 6.93
C ASP A 88 2.93 -17.47 7.25
N ALA A 89 3.69 -16.40 7.51
CA ALA A 89 5.09 -16.53 7.88
C ALA A 89 5.23 -17.31 9.20
N LYS A 90 6.26 -18.16 9.29
CA LYS A 90 6.59 -18.89 10.53
C LYS A 90 7.33 -18.03 11.55
N GLY A 91 7.71 -16.81 11.19
CA GLY A 91 8.45 -15.90 12.04
C GLY A 91 8.96 -14.66 11.31
N LEU A 92 9.70 -13.82 12.03
CA LEU A 92 10.36 -12.62 11.53
C LEU A 92 11.88 -12.71 11.69
N ALA A 93 12.62 -12.19 10.70
CA ALA A 93 14.07 -12.14 10.65
C ALA A 93 14.53 -10.67 10.68
N PHE A 94 15.21 -10.29 11.76
CA PHE A 94 15.72 -8.94 11.98
C PHE A 94 17.19 -8.87 11.57
N VAL A 95 17.48 -8.10 10.52
CA VAL A 95 18.85 -7.90 10.02
C VAL A 95 19.48 -6.76 10.80
N VAL A 96 20.49 -7.08 11.60
CA VAL A 96 21.07 -6.16 12.58
C VAL A 96 22.58 -6.13 12.50
N THR A 97 23.17 -4.97 12.75
CA THR A 97 24.61 -4.77 12.84
C THR A 97 24.96 -4.04 14.11
N ASN A 98 25.97 -4.51 14.85
CA ASN A 98 26.54 -3.73 15.95
C ASN A 98 27.58 -2.78 15.36
N ILE A 99 27.24 -1.50 15.36
CA ILE A 99 28.08 -0.41 14.83
C ILE A 99 28.87 0.29 15.94
N GLY A 100 28.75 -0.19 17.18
CA GLY A 100 29.55 0.25 18.32
C GLY A 100 30.86 -0.54 18.45
N ASP A 101 31.63 -0.17 19.47
CA ASP A 101 32.93 -0.76 19.82
C ASP A 101 32.84 -1.86 20.89
N LYS A 102 31.66 -2.04 21.51
CA LYS A 102 31.40 -3.04 22.55
C LYS A 102 30.53 -4.17 22.04
N ASN A 103 30.83 -5.40 22.44
CA ASN A 103 29.95 -6.54 22.22
C ASN A 103 28.68 -6.40 23.08
N CYS A 104 27.53 -6.84 22.58
CA CYS A 104 26.28 -6.77 23.32
C CYS A 104 25.37 -7.98 23.07
N GLY A 105 24.53 -8.31 24.05
CA GLY A 105 23.42 -9.23 23.85
C GLY A 105 22.22 -8.45 23.31
N LEU A 106 21.74 -8.78 22.12
CA LEU A 106 20.54 -8.16 21.55
C LEU A 106 19.37 -9.14 21.66
N HIS A 107 18.28 -8.67 22.24
CA HIS A 107 17.01 -9.39 22.30
C HIS A 107 16.02 -8.75 21.35
N VAL A 108 15.23 -9.59 20.68
CA VAL A 108 14.16 -9.16 19.79
C VAL A 108 12.87 -9.89 20.16
N ARG A 109 11.79 -9.14 20.32
CA ARG A 109 10.48 -9.66 20.74
C ARG A 109 9.36 -9.13 19.84
N VAL A 110 8.36 -9.95 19.60
CA VAL A 110 7.14 -9.59 18.87
C VAL A 110 5.90 -9.88 19.72
N ASP A 111 4.92 -8.97 19.66
CA ASP A 111 3.73 -9.00 20.52
C ASP A 111 2.44 -9.00 19.68
N ASN A 112 1.43 -9.75 20.14
CA ASN A 112 0.03 -9.53 19.79
C ASN A 112 -0.65 -8.53 20.76
N PRO A 113 -1.84 -8.00 20.40
CA PRO A 113 -2.61 -7.16 21.30
C PRO A 113 -2.99 -7.92 22.58
N GLY A 114 -3.06 -7.18 23.69
CA GLY A 114 -3.53 -7.68 24.98
C GLY A 114 -2.70 -7.22 26.17
N GLU A 115 -3.10 -7.68 27.35
CA GLU A 115 -2.43 -7.36 28.61
C GLU A 115 -1.02 -7.96 28.68
N TRP A 116 -0.10 -7.18 29.25
CA TRP A 116 1.28 -7.60 29.47
C TRP A 116 1.34 -8.89 30.30
N GLY A 117 2.19 -9.84 29.88
CA GLY A 117 2.34 -11.13 30.54
C GLY A 117 1.23 -12.16 30.24
N LYS A 118 0.12 -11.75 29.62
CA LYS A 118 -0.98 -12.65 29.21
C LYS A 118 -1.11 -12.79 27.69
N ALA A 119 -0.84 -11.71 26.95
CA ALA A 119 -0.83 -11.70 25.50
C ALA A 119 0.26 -12.67 24.97
N PRO A 120 0.02 -13.35 23.83
CA PRO A 120 1.07 -14.09 23.14
C PRO A 120 2.25 -13.18 22.81
N THR A 121 3.46 -13.66 23.10
CA THR A 121 4.71 -12.99 22.76
C THR A 121 5.73 -14.04 22.37
N ASN A 122 6.52 -13.74 21.34
CA ASN A 122 7.61 -14.60 20.88
C ASN A 122 8.92 -13.80 20.82
N THR A 123 10.01 -14.41 21.27
CA THR A 123 11.26 -13.71 21.57
C THR A 123 12.45 -14.55 21.14
N SER A 124 13.49 -13.89 20.68
CA SER A 124 14.78 -14.49 20.36
C SER A 124 15.91 -13.55 20.80
N GLN A 125 17.13 -14.07 20.81
CA GLN A 125 18.31 -13.30 21.20
C GLN A 125 19.52 -13.72 20.39
N THR A 126 20.51 -12.84 20.34
CA THR A 126 21.84 -13.16 19.81
C THR A 126 22.91 -12.39 20.55
N TRP A 127 24.13 -12.94 20.55
CA TRP A 127 25.31 -12.21 20.97
C TRP A 127 25.95 -11.53 19.77
N LEU A 128 26.01 -10.20 19.79
CA LEU A 128 26.44 -9.39 18.65
C LEU A 128 27.80 -8.74 18.94
N LYS A 129 28.83 -9.25 18.27
CA LYS A 129 30.20 -8.71 18.37
C LYS A 129 30.28 -7.33 17.68
N ALA A 130 31.16 -6.46 18.18
CA ALA A 130 31.43 -5.16 17.57
C ALA A 130 31.79 -5.30 16.08
N GLY A 131 31.21 -4.44 15.24
CA GLY A 131 31.39 -4.45 13.79
C GLY A 131 30.80 -5.66 13.04
N LYS A 132 30.03 -6.53 13.71
CA LYS A 132 29.42 -7.71 13.07
C LYS A 132 27.93 -7.52 12.80
N SER A 133 27.53 -8.00 11.63
CA SER A 133 26.14 -8.14 11.22
C SER A 133 25.66 -9.57 11.44
N THR A 134 24.38 -9.73 11.76
CA THR A 134 23.71 -11.03 11.84
C THR A 134 22.21 -10.89 11.59
N THR A 135 21.51 -12.02 11.54
CA THR A 135 20.04 -12.07 11.50
C THR A 135 19.51 -12.71 12.78
N VAL A 136 18.67 -11.98 13.52
CA VAL A 136 17.93 -12.53 14.68
C VAL A 136 16.58 -13.05 14.20
N LYS A 137 16.35 -14.35 14.31
CA LYS A 137 15.10 -14.99 13.91
C LYS A 137 14.17 -15.17 15.11
N VAL A 138 13.02 -14.52 15.08
CA VAL A 138 11.92 -14.73 16.02
C VAL A 138 10.93 -15.68 15.35
N ILE A 139 10.94 -16.94 15.78
CA ILE A 139 10.01 -17.97 15.29
C ILE A 139 8.71 -17.89 16.10
N PHE A 140 7.57 -17.82 15.42
CA PHE A 140 6.28 -17.78 16.08
C PHE A 140 6.02 -19.11 16.81
N GLY A 141 5.48 -19.03 18.03
CA GLY A 141 5.34 -20.16 18.94
C GLY A 141 6.61 -20.50 19.72
N LYS A 142 7.69 -19.69 19.63
CA LYS A 142 8.93 -19.90 20.39
C LYS A 142 9.34 -18.68 21.22
N ASN A 143 9.88 -18.94 22.40
CA ASN A 143 10.64 -17.97 23.20
C ASN A 143 12.02 -18.55 23.49
N TYR A 144 13.06 -17.90 23.00
CA TYR A 144 14.46 -18.33 23.16
C TYR A 144 14.71 -19.78 22.71
N GLY A 145 13.99 -20.23 21.68
CA GLY A 145 14.06 -21.59 21.15
C GLY A 145 13.14 -22.61 21.85
N HIS A 146 12.55 -22.25 22.98
CA HIS A 146 11.58 -23.09 23.72
C HIS A 146 10.15 -22.85 23.26
N ASP A 147 9.28 -23.83 23.43
CA ASP A 147 7.85 -23.70 23.12
C ASP A 147 7.21 -22.57 23.93
N ALA A 148 6.36 -21.80 23.26
CA ALA A 148 5.64 -20.67 23.83
C ALA A 148 4.26 -20.54 23.20
N LYS A 149 3.43 -19.66 23.76
CA LYS A 149 2.15 -19.30 23.14
C LYS A 149 2.41 -18.71 21.74
N MET A 150 1.74 -19.26 20.74
CA MET A 150 1.82 -18.82 19.34
C MET A 150 1.31 -17.39 19.22
N VAL A 151 2.13 -16.50 18.64
CA VAL A 151 1.62 -15.21 18.16
C VAL A 151 0.84 -15.41 16.86
N ASP A 152 -0.30 -14.72 16.76
CA ASP A 152 -1.05 -14.56 15.52
C ASP A 152 -0.26 -13.60 14.60
N ALA A 153 0.36 -14.17 13.57
CA ALA A 153 1.15 -13.48 12.57
C ALA A 153 0.40 -12.31 11.90
N ARG A 154 -0.93 -12.34 11.89
CA ARG A 154 -1.77 -11.32 11.24
C ARG A 154 -2.16 -10.16 12.16
N LYS A 155 -1.75 -10.21 13.44
CA LYS A 155 -2.17 -9.26 14.48
C LYS A 155 -0.98 -8.76 15.30
N LEU A 156 0.16 -8.56 14.67
CA LEU A 156 1.33 -8.06 15.38
C LEU A 156 1.15 -6.57 15.67
N VAL A 157 1.39 -6.16 16.91
CA VAL A 157 1.21 -4.76 17.36
C VAL A 157 2.51 -4.08 17.73
N ARG A 158 3.52 -4.84 18.18
CA ARG A 158 4.78 -4.29 18.66
C ARG A 158 5.94 -5.22 18.31
N MET A 159 7.07 -4.60 17.98
CA MET A 159 8.37 -5.27 17.84
C MET A 159 9.38 -4.53 18.70
N LEU A 160 9.99 -5.23 19.65
CA LEU A 160 10.93 -4.66 20.61
C LEU A 160 12.34 -5.14 20.29
N LEU A 161 13.30 -4.23 20.29
CA LEU A 161 14.72 -4.53 20.21
C LEU A 161 15.41 -3.91 21.42
N PHE A 162 16.03 -4.71 22.28
CA PHE A 162 16.62 -4.22 23.53
C PHE A 162 17.90 -4.97 23.91
N VAL A 163 18.74 -4.29 24.69
CA VAL A 163 20.02 -4.82 25.19
C VAL A 163 19.93 -4.99 26.70
N PRO A 164 19.64 -6.19 27.22
CA PRO A 164 19.49 -6.37 28.64
C PRO A 164 20.79 -6.10 29.40
N ASN A 165 20.67 -5.38 30.51
CA ASN A 165 21.78 -4.98 31.37
C ASN A 165 22.90 -4.22 30.63
N ALA A 166 22.54 -3.39 29.64
CA ALA A 166 23.46 -2.59 28.86
C ALA A 166 24.37 -1.74 29.75
N LYS A 167 25.62 -1.59 29.33
CA LYS A 167 26.64 -0.79 30.00
C LYS A 167 26.65 0.66 29.52
N GLY A 168 25.91 0.97 28.46
CA GLY A 168 25.81 2.28 27.85
C GLY A 168 26.80 2.45 26.70
N GLY A 169 26.32 3.06 25.63
CA GLY A 169 27.08 3.34 24.42
C GLY A 169 27.08 2.19 23.41
N GLU A 170 26.38 1.09 23.65
CA GLU A 170 26.14 0.08 22.61
C GLU A 170 25.29 0.69 21.49
N LYS A 171 25.70 0.49 20.23
CA LYS A 171 25.05 1.06 19.04
C LYS A 171 24.65 -0.03 18.08
N ILE A 172 23.38 -0.05 17.70
CA ILE A 172 22.82 -1.09 16.84
C ILE A 172 22.14 -0.43 15.64
N ARG A 173 22.46 -0.95 14.46
CA ARG A 173 21.76 -0.68 13.21
C ARG A 173 20.77 -1.80 12.94
N LEU A 174 19.51 -1.47 12.72
CA LEU A 174 18.47 -2.35 12.21
C LEU A 174 18.23 -2.00 10.74
N SER A 175 18.61 -2.91 9.85
CA SER A 175 18.57 -2.68 8.40
C SER A 175 17.26 -3.15 7.76
N ALA A 176 16.68 -4.24 8.25
CA ALA A 176 15.45 -4.80 7.68
C ALA A 176 14.74 -5.75 8.66
N ILE A 177 13.44 -5.93 8.45
CA ILE A 177 12.63 -6.97 9.09
C ILE A 177 11.96 -7.80 8.00
N ASN A 178 12.37 -9.06 7.87
CA ASN A 178 11.94 -9.95 6.80
C ASN A 178 11.02 -11.05 7.34
N LEU A 179 10.15 -11.57 6.47
CA LEU A 179 9.33 -12.74 6.76
C LEU A 179 10.17 -14.01 6.66
N ILE A 180 9.93 -14.96 7.55
CA ILE A 180 10.50 -16.31 7.46
C ILE A 180 9.43 -17.25 6.87
N ALA A 181 9.74 -17.86 5.73
CA ALA A 181 8.85 -18.80 5.03
C ALA A 181 8.70 -20.14 5.78
N ASP A 182 7.57 -20.82 5.58
CA ASP A 182 7.32 -22.16 6.12
C ASP A 182 8.00 -23.26 5.28
N ASP A 183 8.60 -24.24 5.93
CA ASP A 183 9.52 -25.23 5.34
C ASP A 183 8.80 -26.30 4.51
N GLY A 184 7.46 -26.35 4.59
CA GLY A 184 6.61 -27.33 3.90
C GLY A 184 5.94 -26.85 2.61
N SER A 185 6.16 -25.59 2.21
CA SER A 185 5.62 -25.07 0.95
C SER A 185 6.73 -25.01 -0.08
N SER A 186 6.77 -25.99 -0.97
CA SER A 186 7.55 -25.90 -2.21
C SER A 186 6.99 -24.74 -3.03
N ALA A 187 7.55 -23.57 -2.81
CA ALA A 187 7.31 -22.39 -3.62
C ALA A 187 7.93 -22.66 -4.98
N THR A 188 7.09 -22.93 -5.98
CA THR A 188 7.48 -22.80 -7.37
C THR A 188 7.87 -21.35 -7.58
N ALA A 189 9.16 -21.11 -7.85
CA ALA A 189 9.72 -19.78 -8.00
C ALA A 189 9.05 -19.02 -9.15
N SER A 190 8.58 -17.80 -8.86
CA SER A 190 8.52 -16.72 -9.83
C SER A 190 9.18 -15.53 -9.15
N SER A 191 10.37 -15.22 -9.63
CA SER A 191 11.24 -14.13 -9.19
C SER A 191 10.51 -12.80 -9.23
N SER A 192 10.49 -12.06 -8.11
CA SER A 192 10.15 -10.65 -8.10
C SER A 192 11.25 -9.86 -7.40
N THR A 193 12.11 -9.29 -8.24
CA THR A 193 13.11 -8.26 -7.95
C THR A 193 12.48 -7.06 -7.22
N ALA A 194 13.24 -6.51 -6.28
CA ALA A 194 12.91 -5.30 -5.53
C ALA A 194 12.87 -4.02 -6.39
N SER A 195 11.98 -3.10 -6.03
CA SER A 195 12.03 -1.66 -6.32
C SER A 195 11.17 -0.98 -5.25
N SER A 196 11.68 -0.06 -4.45
CA SER A 196 11.70 1.39 -4.76
C SER A 196 10.35 1.81 -5.36
N SER A 197 9.56 2.58 -4.60
CA SER A 197 8.12 2.79 -4.83
C SER A 197 7.33 1.46 -4.79
N SER A 198 6.41 1.26 -3.86
CA SER A 198 5.51 0.11 -3.98
C SER A 198 4.48 0.41 -5.08
N ASN A 199 4.91 0.23 -6.33
CA ASN A 199 4.03 0.00 -7.46
C ASN A 199 3.17 -1.21 -7.11
N SER A 200 2.01 -0.96 -6.50
CA SER A 200 0.91 -1.90 -6.47
C SER A 200 0.73 -2.39 -7.90
N THR A 201 0.92 -3.69 -8.15
CA THR A 201 0.52 -4.26 -9.44
C THR A 201 -0.99 -4.23 -9.57
N ALA A 202 -1.76 -3.98 -8.51
CA ALA A 202 -3.21 -3.92 -8.61
C ALA A 202 -3.63 -2.80 -9.56
N PHE A 203 -4.54 -3.11 -10.48
CA PHE A 203 -5.11 -2.12 -11.37
C PHE A 203 -6.04 -1.19 -10.59
N ARG A 204 -5.73 0.09 -10.57
CA ARG A 204 -6.61 1.11 -10.01
C ARG A 204 -7.42 1.73 -11.15
N PRO A 205 -8.77 1.61 -11.15
CA PRO A 205 -9.57 2.30 -12.16
C PRO A 205 -9.51 3.82 -11.95
N GLY A 206 -9.81 4.57 -13.00
CA GLY A 206 -9.98 6.03 -12.90
C GLY A 206 -11.20 6.43 -12.07
N ILE A 207 -11.45 7.73 -11.91
CA ILE A 207 -12.56 8.25 -11.08
C ILE A 207 -13.96 7.77 -11.50
N GLU A 208 -14.11 7.44 -12.78
CA GLU A 208 -15.35 6.86 -13.35
C GLU A 208 -15.58 5.41 -12.88
N GLY A 209 -14.57 4.80 -12.28
CA GLY A 209 -14.62 3.46 -11.71
C GLY A 209 -14.68 2.34 -12.74
N ILE A 210 -14.57 2.61 -14.03
CA ILE A 210 -14.74 1.62 -15.10
C ILE A 210 -13.78 0.44 -14.91
N LEU A 211 -14.35 -0.76 -14.70
CA LEU A 211 -13.60 -2.01 -14.63
C LEU A 211 -13.71 -2.79 -15.95
N CYS A 212 -14.88 -2.74 -16.59
CA CYS A 212 -15.13 -3.28 -17.93
C CYS A 212 -16.37 -2.62 -18.54
N ASP A 213 -16.23 -2.00 -19.71
CA ASP A 213 -17.29 -1.34 -20.48
C ASP A 213 -17.67 -2.08 -21.78
N PHE A 214 -17.03 -3.23 -22.06
CA PHE A 214 -17.26 -4.09 -23.22
C PHE A 214 -16.99 -3.48 -24.61
N ASP A 215 -16.87 -2.16 -24.74
CA ASP A 215 -16.59 -1.44 -25.99
C ASP A 215 -15.09 -1.29 -26.30
N LYS A 216 -14.27 -0.99 -25.28
CA LYS A 216 -12.86 -0.59 -25.46
C LYS A 216 -11.91 -1.34 -24.54
N THR A 217 -12.40 -1.82 -23.39
CA THR A 217 -11.58 -2.45 -22.34
C THR A 217 -11.93 -3.92 -22.09
N TYR A 218 -12.45 -4.61 -23.10
CA TYR A 218 -12.81 -6.01 -23.02
C TYR A 218 -11.61 -6.94 -23.27
N ASN A 219 -11.17 -7.68 -22.25
CA ASN A 219 -10.21 -8.77 -22.41
C ASN A 219 -10.84 -10.09 -21.96
N GLU A 220 -11.27 -10.89 -22.93
CA GLU A 220 -11.91 -12.18 -22.71
C GLU A 220 -11.03 -13.16 -21.90
N SER A 221 -9.69 -13.04 -21.95
CA SER A 221 -8.80 -13.91 -21.16
C SER A 221 -8.93 -13.73 -19.64
N LEU A 222 -9.51 -12.61 -19.19
CA LEU A 222 -9.77 -12.33 -17.78
C LEU A 222 -11.14 -12.84 -17.33
N ILE A 223 -11.92 -13.40 -18.25
CA ILE A 223 -13.26 -13.90 -17.99
C ILE A 223 -13.22 -15.40 -17.77
N LYS A 224 -13.94 -15.85 -16.74
CA LYS A 224 -14.20 -17.26 -16.50
C LYS A 224 -15.70 -17.50 -16.41
N LEU A 225 -16.20 -18.39 -17.26
CA LEU A 225 -17.60 -18.82 -17.24
C LEU A 225 -17.79 -19.91 -16.19
N GLU A 226 -18.92 -19.86 -15.48
CA GLU A 226 -19.33 -20.83 -14.47
C GLU A 226 -20.70 -21.38 -14.89
N GLY A 227 -20.74 -22.49 -15.64
CA GLY A 227 -22.02 -23.12 -16.04
C GLY A 227 -22.94 -22.25 -16.92
N THR A 228 -22.40 -21.29 -17.64
CA THR A 228 -23.12 -20.42 -18.58
C THR A 228 -22.34 -20.32 -19.89
N SER A 229 -22.98 -19.86 -20.95
CA SER A 229 -22.28 -19.34 -22.13
C SER A 229 -22.51 -17.82 -22.23
N MET A 230 -21.64 -17.13 -22.96
CA MET A 230 -21.77 -15.69 -23.16
C MET A 230 -21.70 -15.34 -24.65
N ASP A 231 -22.38 -14.27 -25.02
CA ASP A 231 -22.31 -13.62 -26.33
C ASP A 231 -22.11 -12.11 -26.12
N LEU A 232 -21.22 -11.49 -26.92
CA LEU A 232 -21.12 -10.03 -27.00
C LEU A 232 -22.25 -9.52 -27.89
N VAL A 233 -23.09 -8.64 -27.36
CA VAL A 233 -24.28 -8.10 -28.03
C VAL A 233 -24.26 -6.57 -28.03
N ASP A 234 -25.15 -5.95 -28.81
CA ASP A 234 -25.41 -4.51 -28.70
C ASP A 234 -26.21 -4.22 -27.43
N GLY A 235 -25.74 -3.27 -26.63
CA GLY A 235 -26.40 -2.70 -25.46
C GLY A 235 -26.95 -1.31 -25.75
N ASP A 236 -27.55 -0.67 -24.73
CA ASP A 236 -28.14 0.67 -24.87
C ASP A 236 -27.10 1.77 -25.09
N ASP A 237 -25.87 1.57 -24.58
CA ASP A 237 -24.74 2.49 -24.70
C ASP A 237 -23.46 1.75 -25.11
N GLY A 238 -23.52 1.02 -26.23
CA GLY A 238 -22.37 0.32 -26.79
C GLY A 238 -22.52 -1.20 -26.79
N LYS A 239 -21.52 -1.93 -26.30
CA LYS A 239 -21.52 -3.39 -26.20
C LYS A 239 -21.91 -3.87 -24.81
N ALA A 240 -22.49 -5.06 -24.74
CA ALA A 240 -22.85 -5.72 -23.50
C ALA A 240 -22.60 -7.24 -23.59
N LEU A 241 -22.57 -7.93 -22.45
CA LEU A 241 -22.49 -9.40 -22.42
C LEU A 241 -23.85 -10.02 -22.11
N LYS A 242 -24.37 -10.80 -23.05
CA LYS A 242 -25.52 -11.67 -22.83
C LYS A 242 -25.07 -13.02 -22.31
N LEU A 243 -25.53 -13.40 -21.12
CA LEU A 243 -25.27 -14.70 -20.51
C LEU A 243 -26.47 -15.62 -20.73
N SER A 244 -26.23 -16.77 -21.37
CA SER A 244 -27.24 -17.83 -21.53
C SER A 244 -27.12 -18.82 -20.38
N ILE A 245 -28.18 -18.93 -19.60
CA ILE A 245 -28.22 -19.68 -18.34
C ILE A 245 -29.09 -20.93 -18.53
N PRO A 246 -28.50 -22.14 -18.53
CA PRO A 246 -29.25 -23.38 -18.66
C PRO A 246 -30.15 -23.65 -17.46
N ALA A 247 -31.28 -24.31 -17.70
CA ALA A 247 -32.15 -24.82 -16.66
C ALA A 247 -31.37 -25.73 -15.70
N ASN A 248 -31.71 -25.64 -14.42
CA ASN A 248 -31.21 -26.48 -13.34
C ASN A 248 -29.72 -26.37 -13.03
N GLN A 249 -28.99 -25.49 -13.69
CA GLN A 249 -27.59 -25.21 -13.36
C GLN A 249 -27.49 -24.54 -11.99
N SER A 250 -26.55 -25.01 -11.15
CA SER A 250 -26.30 -24.42 -9.83
C SER A 250 -25.31 -23.26 -9.94
N TYR A 251 -25.74 -22.07 -9.49
CA TYR A 251 -24.96 -20.83 -9.47
C TYR A 251 -24.28 -20.47 -10.81
N PRO A 252 -25.03 -20.49 -11.93
CA PRO A 252 -24.47 -20.13 -13.22
C PRO A 252 -24.08 -18.66 -13.25
N GLY A 253 -22.97 -18.32 -13.88
CA GLY A 253 -22.50 -16.95 -13.93
C GLY A 253 -21.17 -16.74 -14.65
N ILE A 254 -20.65 -15.54 -14.48
CA ILE A 254 -19.43 -15.05 -15.12
C ILE A 254 -18.55 -14.36 -14.08
N ARG A 255 -17.28 -14.72 -14.08
CA ARG A 255 -16.25 -14.11 -13.24
C ARG A 255 -15.36 -13.22 -14.09
N PHE A 256 -15.16 -12.00 -13.62
CA PHE A 256 -14.16 -11.05 -14.11
C PHE A 256 -12.96 -11.09 -13.16
N ASN A 257 -11.81 -11.51 -13.66
CA ASN A 257 -10.55 -11.48 -12.92
C ASN A 257 -9.85 -10.14 -13.16
N ALA A 258 -9.15 -9.65 -12.15
CA ALA A 258 -8.41 -8.41 -12.30
C ALA A 258 -7.20 -8.58 -13.25
N PRO A 259 -6.95 -7.65 -14.20
CA PRO A 259 -5.92 -7.76 -15.24
C PRO A 259 -4.48 -7.91 -14.73
N LYS A 260 -4.24 -7.55 -13.46
CA LYS A 260 -2.93 -7.63 -12.81
C LYS A 260 -3.01 -8.38 -11.47
N GLY A 261 -3.94 -9.33 -11.38
CA GLY A 261 -4.15 -10.16 -10.21
C GLY A 261 -4.92 -9.50 -9.06
N ALA A 262 -5.07 -8.17 -9.05
CA ALA A 262 -5.95 -7.45 -8.15
C ALA A 262 -6.40 -6.10 -8.74
N TRP A 263 -7.50 -5.58 -8.21
CA TRP A 263 -7.95 -4.20 -8.32
C TRP A 263 -7.71 -3.47 -7.00
N ASP A 264 -7.23 -2.23 -7.10
CA ASP A 264 -7.25 -1.28 -5.97
C ASP A 264 -8.52 -0.43 -6.07
N LEU A 265 -9.52 -0.77 -5.28
CA LEU A 265 -10.82 -0.11 -5.20
C LEU A 265 -10.99 0.65 -3.88
N SER A 266 -9.87 1.04 -3.25
CA SER A 266 -9.88 1.72 -1.94
C SER A 266 -10.58 3.08 -1.94
N ASP A 267 -10.74 3.70 -3.11
CA ASP A 267 -11.47 4.95 -3.32
C ASP A 267 -12.98 4.76 -3.51
N PHE A 268 -13.48 3.53 -3.50
CA PHE A 268 -14.88 3.22 -3.82
C PHE A 268 -15.62 2.52 -2.67
N GLY A 269 -16.94 2.62 -2.68
CA GLY A 269 -17.85 1.96 -1.73
C GLY A 269 -18.14 0.50 -2.06
N GLY A 270 -17.96 0.14 -3.33
CA GLY A 270 -18.22 -1.19 -3.83
C GLY A 270 -18.05 -1.28 -5.33
N VAL A 271 -18.65 -2.31 -5.92
CA VAL A 271 -18.74 -2.52 -7.37
C VAL A 271 -20.20 -2.64 -7.77
N GLN A 272 -20.52 -2.13 -8.95
CA GLN A 272 -21.83 -2.13 -9.57
C GLN A 272 -21.74 -2.75 -10.97
N VAL A 273 -22.80 -3.44 -11.38
CA VAL A 273 -23.03 -3.87 -12.76
C VAL A 273 -24.50 -3.62 -13.10
N THR A 274 -24.78 -3.15 -14.30
CA THR A 274 -26.16 -3.03 -14.79
C THR A 274 -26.56 -4.38 -15.40
N ALA A 275 -27.74 -4.88 -15.03
CA ALA A 275 -28.24 -6.18 -15.49
C ALA A 275 -29.69 -6.09 -15.98
N THR A 276 -29.94 -6.66 -17.16
CA THR A 276 -31.27 -6.80 -17.77
C THR A 276 -31.67 -8.26 -17.75
N ASN A 277 -32.89 -8.56 -17.29
CA ASN A 277 -33.43 -9.93 -17.34
C ASN A 277 -34.16 -10.15 -18.66
N ASN A 278 -33.62 -11.00 -19.51
CA ASN A 278 -34.21 -11.33 -20.82
C ASN A 278 -35.15 -12.56 -20.75
N GLY A 279 -35.29 -13.18 -19.58
CA GLY A 279 -36.12 -14.35 -19.37
C GLY A 279 -37.59 -14.03 -19.12
N ALA A 280 -38.43 -15.06 -19.17
CA ALA A 280 -39.87 -14.96 -18.93
C ALA A 280 -40.26 -14.93 -17.43
N LYS A 281 -39.30 -15.10 -16.50
CA LYS A 281 -39.54 -15.13 -15.05
C LYS A 281 -38.57 -14.21 -14.34
N ALA A 282 -38.95 -13.72 -13.15
CA ALA A 282 -38.05 -12.93 -12.33
C ALA A 282 -36.81 -13.74 -11.93
N THR A 283 -35.64 -13.11 -12.01
CA THR A 283 -34.34 -13.72 -11.76
C THR A 283 -33.61 -12.94 -10.69
N ARG A 284 -33.03 -13.64 -9.71
CA ARG A 284 -32.10 -13.03 -8.76
C ARG A 284 -30.72 -12.99 -9.37
N VAL A 285 -30.17 -11.80 -9.51
CA VAL A 285 -28.79 -11.58 -9.98
C VAL A 285 -27.96 -11.16 -8.78
N PHE A 286 -26.90 -11.90 -8.53
CA PHE A 286 -25.95 -11.71 -7.44
C PHE A 286 -24.68 -11.09 -7.99
N LEU A 287 -24.10 -10.17 -7.21
CA LEU A 287 -22.76 -9.63 -7.43
C LEU A 287 -21.90 -9.98 -6.22
N ARG A 288 -20.81 -10.70 -6.45
CA ARG A 288 -19.85 -11.09 -5.42
C ARG A 288 -18.47 -10.51 -5.70
N LEU A 289 -17.85 -9.97 -4.66
CA LEU A 289 -16.49 -9.43 -4.66
C LEU A 289 -15.59 -10.38 -3.88
N ASP A 290 -14.44 -10.72 -4.43
CA ASP A 290 -13.51 -11.67 -3.84
C ASP A 290 -12.14 -11.00 -3.57
N ASN A 291 -11.59 -11.17 -2.37
CA ASN A 291 -10.12 -11.12 -2.19
C ASN A 291 -9.51 -12.52 -2.33
N LYS A 292 -8.19 -12.59 -2.43
CA LYS A 292 -7.44 -13.86 -2.43
C LYS A 292 -7.61 -14.64 -1.12
N GLY A 293 -7.88 -15.94 -1.21
CA GLY A 293 -7.88 -16.87 -0.08
C GLY A 293 -8.68 -18.15 -0.34
N GLU A 294 -8.85 -18.99 0.69
CA GLU A 294 -9.74 -20.17 0.65
C GLU A 294 -11.22 -19.78 0.70
N HIS A 295 -12.07 -20.24 -0.22
CA HIS A 295 -13.48 -19.82 -0.34
C HIS A 295 -14.35 -19.95 0.95
N LYS A 296 -13.99 -20.84 1.89
CA LYS A 296 -14.69 -21.00 3.20
C LYS A 296 -14.18 -20.05 4.29
N LYS A 297 -13.02 -19.42 4.09
CA LYS A 297 -12.33 -18.54 5.05
C LYS A 297 -12.01 -17.15 4.48
N SER A 298 -12.26 -16.94 3.19
CA SER A 298 -11.90 -15.71 2.47
C SER A 298 -12.90 -14.61 2.72
N PRO A 299 -12.43 -13.35 2.79
CA PRO A 299 -13.33 -12.24 2.85
C PRO A 299 -13.91 -11.99 1.45
N TRP A 300 -15.16 -12.41 1.28
CA TRP A 300 -15.98 -12.04 0.11
C TRP A 300 -17.20 -11.26 0.57
N ASN A 301 -17.69 -10.40 -0.30
CA ASN A 301 -18.93 -9.66 -0.10
C ASN A 301 -19.88 -9.99 -1.24
N THR A 302 -21.12 -10.35 -0.93
CA THR A 302 -22.13 -10.69 -1.94
C THR A 302 -23.40 -9.92 -1.69
N SER A 303 -24.02 -9.42 -2.74
CA SER A 303 -25.36 -8.82 -2.68
C SER A 303 -26.16 -9.27 -3.89
N TYR A 304 -27.48 -9.17 -3.83
CA TYR A 304 -28.33 -9.51 -4.98
C TYR A 304 -29.51 -8.56 -5.13
N VAL A 305 -30.06 -8.53 -6.34
CA VAL A 305 -31.33 -7.89 -6.62
C VAL A 305 -32.23 -8.86 -7.38
N SER A 306 -33.54 -8.72 -7.22
CA SER A 306 -34.52 -9.45 -8.05
C SER A 306 -34.94 -8.57 -9.22
N ILE A 307 -34.79 -9.10 -10.44
CA ILE A 307 -35.06 -8.40 -11.70
C ILE A 307 -36.22 -9.10 -12.41
N LYS A 308 -37.31 -8.37 -12.67
CA LYS A 308 -38.48 -8.86 -13.39
C LYS A 308 -38.17 -9.08 -14.88
N PRO A 309 -38.97 -9.87 -15.62
CA PRO A 309 -38.85 -10.00 -17.07
C PRO A 309 -38.79 -8.64 -17.78
N GLY A 310 -37.79 -8.42 -18.62
CA GLY A 310 -37.57 -7.18 -19.36
C GLY A 310 -37.11 -5.98 -18.53
N GLU A 311 -36.96 -6.13 -17.21
CA GLU A 311 -36.48 -5.05 -16.33
C GLU A 311 -34.95 -4.98 -16.35
N THR A 312 -34.44 -3.76 -16.21
CA THR A 312 -33.01 -3.45 -16.04
C THR A 312 -32.79 -2.86 -14.65
N LYS A 313 -31.78 -3.36 -13.93
CA LYS A 313 -31.39 -2.85 -12.61
C LYS A 313 -29.89 -2.84 -12.42
N ASP A 314 -29.45 -1.92 -11.58
CA ASP A 314 -28.11 -1.99 -11.01
C ASP A 314 -28.04 -3.05 -9.91
N VAL A 315 -27.06 -3.93 -10.03
CA VAL A 315 -26.68 -4.91 -9.01
C VAL A 315 -25.42 -4.40 -8.35
N THR A 316 -25.47 -4.15 -7.04
CA THR A 316 -24.35 -3.55 -6.30
C THR A 316 -23.82 -4.51 -5.25
N GLY A 317 -22.50 -4.61 -5.12
CA GLY A 317 -21.80 -5.31 -4.06
C GLY A 317 -21.02 -4.29 -3.25
N LEU A 318 -21.31 -4.16 -1.96
CA LEU A 318 -20.70 -3.18 -1.07
C LEU A 318 -19.57 -3.83 -0.25
N PHE A 319 -18.47 -3.10 -0.06
CA PHE A 319 -17.39 -3.56 0.81
C PHE A 319 -17.86 -3.66 2.27
N GLY A 320 -17.51 -4.76 2.92
CA GLY A 320 -17.90 -5.04 4.30
C GLY A 320 -19.35 -5.49 4.49
N LYS A 321 -20.12 -5.75 3.42
CA LYS A 321 -21.53 -6.15 3.51
C LYS A 321 -21.85 -7.44 2.76
N ASN A 322 -22.85 -8.15 3.26
CA ASN A 322 -23.51 -9.25 2.58
C ASN A 322 -25.02 -8.95 2.53
N ASN A 323 -25.51 -8.57 1.36
CA ASN A 323 -26.81 -7.90 1.20
C ASN A 323 -26.88 -6.68 2.14
N ASP A 324 -27.97 -6.54 2.89
CA ASP A 324 -28.14 -5.46 3.87
C ASP A 324 -27.40 -5.70 5.20
N GLY A 325 -26.83 -6.89 5.40
CA GLY A 325 -26.15 -7.29 6.63
C GLY A 325 -24.63 -7.08 6.61
N PRO A 326 -23.97 -7.16 7.78
CA PRO A 326 -22.51 -7.20 7.85
C PRO A 326 -21.93 -8.38 7.04
N GLY A 327 -20.91 -8.11 6.26
CA GLY A 327 -20.14 -9.10 5.50
C GLY A 327 -18.74 -9.28 6.06
N TYR A 328 -17.92 -10.05 5.36
CA TYR A 328 -16.51 -10.14 5.71
C TYR A 328 -15.80 -8.79 5.50
N PRO A 329 -14.76 -8.48 6.29
CA PRO A 329 -13.93 -7.29 6.10
C PRO A 329 -13.03 -7.47 4.87
N LEU A 330 -13.61 -7.22 3.70
CA LEU A 330 -12.93 -7.30 2.41
C LEU A 330 -12.00 -6.10 2.26
N ASN A 331 -10.74 -6.37 1.93
CA ASN A 331 -9.76 -5.36 1.60
C ASN A 331 -10.01 -4.83 0.18
N SER A 332 -10.65 -3.66 0.09
CA SER A 332 -10.99 -3.02 -1.18
C SER A 332 -9.76 -2.69 -2.04
N ALA A 333 -8.56 -2.57 -1.47
CA ALA A 333 -7.33 -2.34 -2.23
C ALA A 333 -6.79 -3.61 -2.96
N ARG A 334 -7.43 -4.78 -2.76
CA ARG A 334 -6.91 -6.08 -3.23
C ARG A 334 -7.98 -6.99 -3.82
N VAL A 335 -9.00 -6.44 -4.46
CA VAL A 335 -10.11 -7.23 -5.03
C VAL A 335 -9.59 -8.03 -6.23
N ILE A 336 -9.61 -9.36 -6.16
CA ILE A 336 -9.04 -10.20 -7.22
C ILE A 336 -10.03 -10.57 -8.31
N GLY A 337 -11.32 -10.45 -8.02
CA GLY A 337 -12.35 -10.73 -9.01
C GLY A 337 -13.75 -10.35 -8.55
N VAL A 338 -14.61 -10.21 -9.53
CA VAL A 338 -16.04 -9.94 -9.40
C VAL A 338 -16.78 -11.08 -10.09
N LEU A 339 -17.74 -11.69 -9.40
CA LEU A 339 -18.59 -12.76 -9.93
C LEU A 339 -20.03 -12.24 -10.02
N VAL A 340 -20.58 -12.23 -11.23
CA VAL A 340 -22.00 -12.03 -11.50
C VAL A 340 -22.65 -13.39 -11.72
N PHE A 341 -23.65 -13.75 -10.95
CA PHE A 341 -24.26 -15.08 -11.05
C PHE A 341 -25.74 -15.07 -10.66
N THR A 342 -26.48 -16.13 -10.98
CA THR A 342 -27.88 -16.30 -10.56
C THR A 342 -28.03 -17.47 -9.60
N ASP A 343 -29.22 -17.61 -9.00
CA ASP A 343 -29.61 -18.88 -8.41
C ASP A 343 -29.94 -19.92 -9.48
N ARG A 344 -30.29 -21.13 -9.03
CA ARG A 344 -30.70 -22.22 -9.92
C ARG A 344 -32.04 -21.89 -10.59
N ALA A 345 -31.99 -21.50 -11.86
CA ALA A 345 -33.18 -21.31 -12.69
C ALA A 345 -33.85 -22.67 -12.99
N LYS A 346 -35.19 -22.72 -13.03
CA LYS A 346 -35.93 -23.96 -13.36
C LYS A 346 -36.10 -24.20 -14.86
N THR A 347 -35.93 -23.15 -15.65
CA THR A 347 -36.03 -23.13 -17.11
C THR A 347 -34.84 -22.35 -17.64
N ASP A 348 -34.48 -22.56 -18.90
CA ASP A 348 -33.48 -21.75 -19.57
C ASP A 348 -33.88 -20.27 -19.47
N THR A 349 -32.89 -19.43 -19.24
CA THR A 349 -33.06 -17.98 -19.13
C THR A 349 -31.81 -17.28 -19.65
N SER A 350 -31.87 -15.96 -19.79
CA SER A 350 -30.66 -15.18 -20.04
C SER A 350 -30.72 -13.84 -19.33
N ILE A 351 -29.55 -13.31 -19.00
CA ILE A 351 -29.39 -11.94 -18.53
C ILE A 351 -28.39 -11.22 -19.42
N THR A 352 -28.59 -9.95 -19.67
CA THR A 352 -27.58 -9.09 -20.29
C THR A 352 -26.94 -8.26 -19.19
N ILE A 353 -25.61 -8.18 -19.15
CA ILE A 353 -24.88 -7.37 -18.20
C ILE A 353 -24.04 -6.32 -18.93
N ASP A 354 -23.93 -5.16 -18.31
CA ASP A 354 -23.25 -4.00 -18.85
C ASP A 354 -22.63 -3.15 -17.72
N ASN A 355 -21.73 -2.22 -18.06
CA ASN A 355 -21.24 -1.16 -17.18
C ASN A 355 -20.66 -1.67 -15.85
N LEU A 356 -19.76 -2.65 -15.89
CA LEU A 356 -19.08 -3.13 -14.70
C LEU A 356 -18.10 -2.07 -14.19
N LYS A 357 -18.42 -1.45 -13.04
CA LYS A 357 -17.65 -0.33 -12.49
C LYS A 357 -17.58 -0.37 -10.97
N ALA A 358 -16.48 0.13 -10.41
CA ALA A 358 -16.43 0.54 -9.03
C ALA A 358 -17.36 1.75 -8.82
N PHE A 359 -18.07 1.80 -7.69
CA PHE A 359 -19.08 2.83 -7.46
C PHE A 359 -19.17 3.23 -5.99
N GLY A 360 -19.82 4.37 -5.76
CA GLY A 360 -20.02 4.94 -4.44
C GLY A 360 -18.70 5.41 -3.80
N SER A 361 -18.80 6.21 -2.75
CA SER A 361 -17.65 6.48 -1.88
C SER A 361 -17.45 5.31 -0.93
N PRO A 362 -16.22 5.05 -0.44
CA PRO A 362 -15.99 4.13 0.66
C PRO A 362 -16.95 4.49 1.80
N ALA A 363 -17.38 3.49 2.60
CA ALA A 363 -18.08 3.78 3.85
C ALA A 363 -17.32 4.91 4.58
N PRO A 364 -18.02 5.97 5.04
CA PRO A 364 -17.41 7.28 5.22
C PRO A 364 -16.17 7.21 6.10
N LYS A 365 -15.01 7.43 5.48
CA LYS A 365 -13.92 8.14 6.16
C LYS A 365 -14.45 9.57 6.36
N VAL A 366 -14.55 10.00 7.61
CA VAL A 366 -15.14 11.29 8.01
C VAL A 366 -14.53 12.42 7.16
N ALA A 367 -15.34 13.39 6.74
CA ALA A 367 -14.82 14.59 6.06
C ALA A 367 -13.72 15.22 6.92
N LEU A 368 -12.66 15.73 6.29
CA LEU A 368 -11.62 16.43 7.04
C LEU A 368 -12.21 17.78 7.46
N THR A 369 -12.64 17.89 8.72
CA THR A 369 -13.04 19.18 9.28
C THR A 369 -11.80 20.06 9.32
N VAL A 370 -11.82 21.15 8.56
CA VAL A 370 -10.75 22.15 8.61
C VAL A 370 -10.86 22.86 9.97
N PRO A 371 -9.79 22.88 10.78
CA PRO A 371 -9.81 23.57 12.07
C PRO A 371 -10.18 25.04 11.85
N LEU A 372 -10.91 25.66 12.80
CA LEU A 372 -11.36 27.06 12.71
C LEU A 372 -10.22 28.09 12.55
N SER A 373 -8.96 27.67 12.69
CA SER A 373 -7.79 28.47 12.29
C SER A 373 -7.72 28.72 10.78
N GLY A 374 -8.51 28.01 9.95
CA GLY A 374 -8.60 28.21 8.50
C GLY A 374 -7.49 27.54 7.69
N GLU A 375 -6.64 26.76 8.35
CA GLU A 375 -5.50 26.11 7.73
C GLU A 375 -5.95 24.81 7.06
N MET A 376 -6.13 24.86 5.75
CA MET A 376 -6.58 23.72 4.96
C MET A 376 -5.49 22.67 4.75
N GLU A 377 -4.27 23.11 4.45
CA GLU A 377 -3.12 22.24 4.18
C GLU A 377 -1.82 22.90 4.64
N TYR A 378 -1.00 22.13 5.35
CA TYR A 378 0.38 22.49 5.58
C TYR A 378 1.25 21.73 4.60
N PHE A 379 1.99 22.44 3.75
CA PHE A 379 3.08 21.84 2.98
C PHE A 379 4.29 21.58 3.88
N GLU A 380 4.08 21.08 5.10
CA GLU A 380 5.14 20.63 5.99
C GLU A 380 5.83 19.38 5.42
N GLU A 381 6.91 18.92 6.06
CA GLU A 381 7.70 17.75 5.62
C GLU A 381 6.85 16.49 5.36
N SER A 382 5.67 16.39 5.99
CA SER A 382 4.73 15.27 5.85
C SER A 382 3.75 15.38 4.67
N PHE A 383 3.77 16.46 3.87
CA PHE A 383 2.88 16.61 2.73
C PHE A 383 3.26 15.66 1.59
N ASP A 384 2.50 14.58 1.44
CA ASP A 384 2.68 13.61 0.36
C ASP A 384 2.21 14.17 -1.00
N ILE A 385 3.11 14.87 -1.68
CA ILE A 385 2.83 15.45 -2.99
C ILE A 385 2.45 14.39 -4.04
N ALA A 386 2.95 13.16 -3.91
CA ALA A 386 2.76 12.12 -4.93
C ALA A 386 1.33 11.59 -4.94
N THR A 387 0.71 11.45 -3.77
CA THR A 387 -0.67 10.95 -3.65
C THR A 387 -1.71 12.05 -3.55
N ARG A 388 -1.28 13.27 -3.19
CA ARG A 388 -2.19 14.39 -2.91
C ARG A 388 -2.22 15.46 -3.99
N THR A 389 -1.52 15.27 -5.10
CA THR A 389 -1.55 16.23 -6.21
C THR A 389 -1.74 15.58 -7.58
N LYS A 390 -2.28 16.36 -8.51
CA LYS A 390 -2.44 15.95 -9.91
C LYS A 390 -2.05 17.10 -10.83
N GLY A 391 -1.08 16.86 -11.69
CA GLY A 391 -0.65 17.82 -12.71
C GLY A 391 -1.26 17.50 -14.08
N GLN A 392 -1.69 18.53 -14.80
CA GLN A 392 -1.93 18.50 -16.24
C GLN A 392 -1.04 19.58 -16.85
N GLY A 393 0.00 19.20 -17.60
CA GLY A 393 1.00 20.16 -18.08
C GLY A 393 1.81 20.83 -16.96
N ALA A 394 1.74 20.30 -15.75
CA ALA A 394 2.41 20.82 -14.57
C ALA A 394 3.00 19.67 -13.75
N LYS A 395 4.08 19.94 -13.03
CA LYS A 395 4.68 19.03 -12.05
C LYS A 395 5.00 19.82 -10.79
N GLY A 396 4.62 19.28 -9.64
CA GLY A 396 4.97 19.85 -8.34
C GLY A 396 6.17 19.12 -7.73
N VAL A 397 7.00 19.86 -7.01
CA VAL A 397 8.01 19.33 -6.10
C VAL A 397 7.80 19.99 -4.75
N HIS A 398 7.76 19.17 -3.70
CA HIS A 398 7.67 19.68 -2.33
C HIS A 398 9.08 19.99 -1.81
N SER A 399 9.27 21.19 -1.26
CA SER A 399 10.57 21.68 -0.80
C SER A 399 10.37 22.78 0.24
N LYS A 400 11.02 22.66 1.40
CA LYS A 400 11.12 23.70 2.44
C LYS A 400 9.77 24.33 2.85
N GLY A 401 8.75 23.52 3.11
CA GLY A 401 7.46 24.07 3.54
C GLY A 401 6.56 24.58 2.40
N LYS A 402 6.92 24.32 1.13
CA LYS A 402 6.25 24.86 -0.06
C LYS A 402 6.15 23.81 -1.17
N VAL A 403 5.25 24.06 -2.12
CA VAL A 403 5.19 23.29 -3.37
C VAL A 403 5.66 24.17 -4.53
N GLU A 404 6.77 23.79 -5.15
CA GLU A 404 7.29 24.40 -6.37
C GLU A 404 6.63 23.74 -7.58
N ILE A 405 5.89 24.52 -8.36
CA ILE A 405 5.14 24.01 -9.52
C ILE A 405 5.86 24.45 -10.79
N THR A 406 6.27 23.49 -11.61
CA THR A 406 6.83 23.71 -12.95
C THR A 406 5.78 23.40 -14.01
N PHE A 407 5.50 24.37 -14.87
CA PHE A 407 4.62 24.20 -16.03
C PHE A 407 5.46 23.91 -17.28
N ASN A 408 5.06 22.92 -18.07
CA ASN A 408 5.82 22.48 -19.24
C ASN A 408 5.54 23.31 -20.51
N GLY A 409 4.52 24.17 -20.48
CA GLY A 409 4.09 25.01 -21.61
C GLY A 409 3.37 24.30 -22.75
N SER A 410 3.09 22.99 -22.65
CA SER A 410 2.46 22.21 -23.74
C SER A 410 0.94 22.28 -23.74
N GLU A 411 0.34 22.53 -22.57
CA GLU A 411 -1.11 22.52 -22.39
C GLU A 411 -1.71 23.90 -22.60
N LYS A 412 -2.90 23.95 -23.20
CA LYS A 412 -3.69 25.19 -23.31
C LYS A 412 -4.12 25.72 -21.94
N TRP A 413 -4.35 24.82 -20.99
CA TRP A 413 -4.78 25.11 -19.63
C TRP A 413 -4.01 24.23 -18.65
N PRO A 414 -2.72 24.53 -18.42
CA PRO A 414 -1.95 23.73 -17.49
C PRO A 414 -2.50 23.95 -16.07
N SER A 415 -2.55 22.88 -15.27
CA SER A 415 -3.09 22.93 -13.92
C SER A 415 -2.34 22.00 -12.98
N PHE A 416 -2.35 22.37 -11.71
CA PHE A 416 -1.82 21.57 -10.62
C PHE A 416 -2.84 21.54 -9.50
N SER A 417 -3.46 20.39 -9.29
CA SER A 417 -4.51 20.18 -8.29
C SER A 417 -3.90 19.67 -6.99
N ILE A 418 -4.38 20.18 -5.85
CA ILE A 418 -4.13 19.64 -4.52
C ILE A 418 -5.42 18.95 -4.07
N MET A 419 -5.30 17.82 -3.37
CA MET A 419 -6.43 16.99 -2.95
C MET A 419 -6.43 16.81 -1.42
N PRO A 420 -7.60 16.75 -0.77
CA PRO A 420 -7.69 16.52 0.68
C PRO A 420 -7.10 15.15 1.05
N SER A 421 -6.58 15.03 2.28
CA SER A 421 -6.16 13.72 2.83
C SER A 421 -7.36 12.83 3.19
N GLY A 422 -8.54 13.44 3.36
CA GLY A 422 -9.83 12.78 3.53
C GLY A 422 -10.68 12.77 2.25
N LYS A 423 -11.99 12.54 2.38
CA LYS A 423 -12.94 12.49 1.25
C LYS A 423 -13.11 13.85 0.54
N SER A 424 -13.16 14.91 1.34
CA SER A 424 -13.37 16.30 0.94
C SER A 424 -12.85 17.18 2.09
N TRP A 425 -12.56 18.44 1.80
CA TRP A 425 -12.51 19.45 2.86
C TRP A 425 -13.93 19.82 3.26
N ASP A 426 -14.21 19.86 4.56
CA ASP A 426 -15.43 20.53 5.05
C ASP A 426 -15.11 22.00 5.32
N LEU A 427 -15.58 22.85 4.41
CA LEU A 427 -15.36 24.29 4.43
C LEU A 427 -16.61 25.07 4.91
N THR A 428 -17.59 24.40 5.51
CA THR A 428 -18.88 25.01 5.88
C THR A 428 -18.74 26.23 6.80
N ASN A 429 -17.66 26.30 7.58
CA ASN A 429 -17.38 27.40 8.50
C ASN A 429 -16.53 28.53 7.88
N PHE A 430 -16.20 28.47 6.60
CA PHE A 430 -15.30 29.41 5.93
C PHE A 430 -15.97 30.03 4.70
N GLU A 431 -15.72 31.32 4.50
CA GLU A 431 -16.26 32.08 3.36
C GLU A 431 -15.42 31.91 2.09
N SER A 432 -14.11 31.71 2.24
CA SER A 432 -13.16 31.64 1.12
C SER A 432 -12.02 30.66 1.40
N VAL A 433 -11.36 30.26 0.31
CA VAL A 433 -10.04 29.60 0.31
C VAL A 433 -9.03 30.61 -0.19
N GLN A 434 -7.84 30.63 0.41
CA GLN A 434 -6.75 31.54 0.05
C GLN A 434 -5.46 30.75 -0.18
N MET A 435 -4.58 31.25 -1.04
CA MET A 435 -3.30 30.62 -1.32
C MET A 435 -2.24 31.67 -1.60
N GLU A 436 -1.15 31.65 -0.85
CA GLU A 436 0.02 32.48 -1.18
C GLU A 436 0.77 31.88 -2.38
N LEU A 437 0.84 32.65 -3.47
CA LEU A 437 1.48 32.27 -4.73
C LEU A 437 2.65 33.21 -5.01
N THR A 438 3.79 32.65 -5.37
CA THR A 438 4.97 33.39 -5.84
C THR A 438 5.32 32.96 -7.26
N ASN A 439 5.45 33.92 -8.19
CA ASN A 439 5.93 33.62 -9.54
C ASN A 439 7.46 33.54 -9.53
N THR A 440 8.00 32.32 -9.56
CA THR A 440 9.46 32.08 -9.58
C THR A 440 10.05 32.07 -11.00
N GLY A 441 9.22 32.23 -12.03
CA GLY A 441 9.66 32.35 -13.42
C GLY A 441 10.24 33.72 -13.77
N ASP A 442 10.73 33.85 -14.99
CA ASP A 442 11.34 35.07 -15.56
C ASP A 442 10.35 35.93 -16.35
N THR A 443 9.11 35.48 -16.50
CA THR A 443 8.04 36.17 -17.23
C THR A 443 6.80 36.37 -16.36
N ALA A 444 6.04 37.44 -16.63
CA ALA A 444 4.77 37.67 -15.95
C ALA A 444 3.73 36.63 -16.39
N ALA A 445 2.93 36.13 -15.43
CA ALA A 445 1.93 35.10 -15.69
C ALA A 445 0.62 35.37 -14.95
N ASN A 446 -0.47 34.86 -15.52
CA ASN A 446 -1.78 34.84 -14.88
C ASN A 446 -1.98 33.48 -14.22
N PHE A 447 -2.18 33.46 -12.91
CA PHE A 447 -2.44 32.27 -12.12
C PHE A 447 -3.91 32.22 -11.75
N GLY A 448 -4.52 31.06 -11.96
CA GLY A 448 -5.89 30.79 -11.53
C GLY A 448 -5.91 29.85 -10.33
N MET A 449 -6.72 30.16 -9.32
CA MET A 449 -7.09 29.23 -8.26
C MET A 449 -8.53 28.78 -8.50
N ARG A 450 -8.74 27.47 -8.45
CA ARG A 450 -10.08 26.88 -8.57
C ARG A 450 -10.35 25.95 -7.39
N VAL A 451 -11.52 26.10 -6.79
CA VAL A 451 -12.03 25.23 -5.73
C VAL A 451 -13.20 24.41 -6.30
N ASP A 452 -13.04 23.10 -6.33
CA ASP A 452 -13.97 22.16 -6.96
C ASP A 452 -14.81 21.42 -5.92
N ASN A 453 -16.13 21.38 -6.14
CA ASN A 453 -17.02 20.39 -5.55
C ASN A 453 -17.14 19.16 -6.47
N PRO A 454 -17.65 18.02 -5.97
CA PRO A 454 -17.91 16.86 -6.82
C PRO A 454 -18.73 17.21 -8.06
N GLY A 455 -18.26 16.79 -9.23
CA GLY A 455 -18.90 17.11 -10.52
C GLY A 455 -18.56 18.48 -11.09
N ALA A 456 -17.46 19.11 -10.66
CA ALA A 456 -16.93 20.32 -11.28
C ALA A 456 -16.49 20.08 -12.73
N ASP A 457 -16.86 21.00 -13.63
CA ASP A 457 -16.52 20.96 -15.07
C ASP A 457 -15.77 22.22 -15.55
N GLY A 458 -15.35 23.08 -14.61
CA GLY A 458 -14.74 24.38 -14.89
C GLY A 458 -15.74 25.51 -15.21
N LYS A 459 -17.05 25.23 -15.16
CA LYS A 459 -18.14 26.22 -15.29
C LYS A 459 -19.19 26.09 -14.18
N LYS A 460 -19.46 24.86 -13.75
CA LYS A 460 -20.41 24.47 -12.71
C LYS A 460 -19.69 23.79 -11.57
N ASN A 461 -20.28 23.86 -10.39
CA ASN A 461 -19.79 23.21 -9.16
C ASN A 461 -18.34 23.57 -8.80
N CYS A 462 -17.87 24.74 -9.22
CA CYS A 462 -16.55 25.25 -8.89
C CYS A 462 -16.58 26.77 -8.76
N ASN A 463 -15.71 27.31 -7.92
CA ASN A 463 -15.40 28.74 -7.86
C ASN A 463 -13.99 28.95 -8.40
N SER A 464 -13.75 30.04 -9.13
CA SER A 464 -12.43 30.34 -9.71
C SER A 464 -12.11 31.83 -9.60
N GLU A 465 -10.86 32.13 -9.26
CA GLU A 465 -10.31 33.48 -9.26
C GLU A 465 -8.93 33.50 -9.92
N ASN A 466 -8.52 34.65 -10.44
CA ASN A 466 -7.24 34.79 -11.12
C ASN A 466 -6.45 36.02 -10.63
N VAL A 467 -5.13 35.89 -10.64
CA VAL A 467 -4.20 36.97 -10.31
C VAL A 467 -3.04 37.04 -11.29
N SER A 468 -2.64 38.25 -11.68
CA SER A 468 -1.41 38.49 -12.45
C SER A 468 -0.23 38.70 -11.51
N LEU A 469 0.86 37.98 -11.74
CA LEU A 469 2.11 38.09 -11.00
C LEU A 469 3.29 38.36 -11.93
N LYS A 470 4.05 39.41 -11.63
CA LYS A 470 5.38 39.67 -12.23
C LYS A 470 6.42 38.66 -11.71
N PRO A 471 7.57 38.51 -12.38
CA PRO A 471 8.69 37.73 -11.85
C PRO A 471 9.06 38.14 -10.42
N GLY A 472 9.11 37.16 -9.52
CA GLY A 472 9.40 37.34 -8.09
C GLY A 472 8.27 37.93 -7.24
N GLU A 473 7.11 38.25 -7.81
CA GLU A 473 5.98 38.81 -7.06
C GLU A 473 5.23 37.71 -6.29
N THR A 474 4.84 38.03 -5.06
CA THR A 474 4.01 37.19 -4.19
C THR A 474 2.67 37.87 -3.91
N LYS A 475 1.56 37.12 -4.02
CA LYS A 475 0.20 37.56 -3.60
C LYS A 475 -0.57 36.41 -2.95
N THR A 476 -1.65 36.75 -2.25
CA THR A 476 -2.61 35.82 -1.62
C THR A 476 -3.91 35.77 -2.41
#